data_AF-A0A3D4UHV6-F1
#
_entry.id   AF-A0A3D4UHV6-F1
#
_cell.length_a   1.000
_cell.length_b   1.000
_cell.length_c   1.000
_cell.angle_alpha   90.00
_cell.angle_beta   90.00
_cell.angle_gamma   90.00
#
_symmetry.space_group_name_H-M   'P 1'
#
loop_
_entity.id
_entity.type
_entity.pdbx_description
1 polymer ?
#
loop_
_entity_poly.entity_id
_entity_poly.type
_entity_poly.pdbx_seq_one_letter_code
_entity_poly.pdbx_strand_id
1 'polypeptide(L)'
;GDNLVDPILGKELCVLAWAAEEATDDVLPIVCTRWSALRPEERWWLFSMTSAEAGLPEDRGRGWRKALRSALCDGEKSAPRPRPVESRTGPHLFGDLQ
;
A
#
# COMPACT_ATOMS: atom_id res chain seq x y z
N GLY A 1 5.40 -26.93 -2.32
CA GLY A 1 6.59 -26.68 -1.49
C GLY A 1 6.18 -25.64 -0.48
N ASP A 2 6.37 -25.92 0.81
CA ASP A 2 5.96 -25.03 1.89
C ASP A 2 6.88 -23.81 1.89
N ASN A 3 6.51 -22.79 1.11
CA ASN A 3 7.15 -21.50 1.18
C ASN A 3 6.65 -20.83 2.46
N LEU A 4 7.52 -20.74 3.46
CA LEU A 4 7.25 -20.02 4.72
C LEU A 4 7.14 -18.50 4.49
N VAL A 5 7.48 -18.03 3.29
CA VAL A 5 7.43 -16.63 2.88
C VAL A 5 6.10 -16.35 2.20
N ASP A 6 5.44 -15.28 2.64
CA ASP A 6 4.23 -14.79 2.00
C ASP A 6 4.49 -14.49 0.52
N PRO A 7 3.66 -14.99 -0.43
CA PRO A 7 3.82 -14.71 -1.85
C PRO A 7 3.79 -13.22 -2.22
N ILE A 8 3.28 -12.34 -1.36
CA ILE A 8 3.28 -10.89 -1.60
C ILE A 8 4.57 -10.20 -1.16
N LEU A 9 5.41 -10.84 -0.34
CA LEU A 9 6.56 -10.18 0.28
C LEU A 9 7.51 -9.58 -0.77
N GLY A 10 7.76 -10.29 -1.87
CA GLY A 10 8.61 -9.79 -2.95
C GLY A 10 8.07 -8.50 -3.60
N LYS A 11 6.75 -8.35 -3.67
CA LYS A 11 6.10 -7.16 -4.22
C LYS A 11 6.18 -5.99 -3.25
N GLU A 12 5.98 -6.25 -1.97
CA GLU A 12 6.12 -5.22 -0.93
C GLU A 12 7.56 -4.69 -0.84
N LEU A 13 8.55 -5.60 -0.86
CA LEU A 13 9.97 -5.23 -0.87
C LEU A 13 10.33 -4.41 -2.12
N CYS A 14 9.75 -4.72 -3.27
CA CYS A 14 9.99 -3.97 -4.51
C CYS A 14 9.52 -2.51 -4.40
N VAL A 15 8.32 -2.29 -3.85
CA VAL A 15 7.77 -0.94 -3.64
C VAL A 15 8.59 -0.18 -2.60
N LEU A 16 8.95 -0.83 -1.50
CA LEU A 16 9.81 -0.23 -0.47
C LEU A 16 11.18 0.17 -1.03
N ALA A 17 11.79 -0.67 -1.86
CA ALA A 17 13.07 -0.36 -2.51
C ALA A 17 12.98 0.86 -3.44
N TRP A 18 11.89 1.00 -4.21
CA TRP A 18 11.68 2.19 -5.05
C TRP A 18 11.42 3.45 -4.22
N ALA A 19 10.70 3.34 -3.11
CA ALA A 19 10.46 4.46 -2.21
C ALA A 19 11.77 4.94 -1.54
N ALA A 20 12.62 3.98 -1.17
CA ALA A 20 13.89 4.20 -0.49
C ALA A 20 15.08 4.46 -1.43
N GLU A 21 14.91 4.41 -2.77
CA GLU A 21 16.00 4.45 -3.76
C GLU A 21 16.98 5.63 -3.57
N GLU A 22 16.49 6.79 -3.13
CA GLU A 22 17.31 7.98 -2.82
C GLU A 22 17.04 8.51 -1.40
N ALA A 23 16.46 7.68 -0.53
CA ALA A 23 16.21 8.07 0.86
C ALA A 23 17.51 8.00 1.67
N THR A 24 17.71 8.95 2.60
CA THR A 24 18.78 8.86 3.58
C THR A 24 18.41 7.85 4.67
N ASP A 25 19.42 7.33 5.37
CA ASP A 25 19.26 6.33 6.42
C ASP A 25 18.25 6.75 7.51
N ASP A 26 18.15 8.06 7.79
CA ASP A 26 17.20 8.63 8.75
C ASP A 26 15.73 8.52 8.32
N VAL A 27 15.47 8.40 7.02
CA VAL A 27 14.13 8.35 6.43
C VAL A 27 13.61 6.92 6.30
N LEU A 28 14.50 5.92 6.24
CA LEU A 28 14.13 4.50 6.12
C LEU A 28 13.16 4.02 7.22
N PRO A 29 13.35 4.33 8.52
CA PRO A 29 12.41 3.94 9.56
C PRO A 29 11.02 4.55 9.36
N ILE A 30 10.96 5.76 8.79
CA ILE A 30 9.72 6.48 8.52
C ILE A 30 8.95 5.78 7.39
N VAL A 31 9.64 5.40 6.30
CA VAL A 31 9.07 4.66 5.18
C VAL A 31 8.49 3.33 5.66
N CYS A 32 9.24 2.55 6.43
CA CYS A 32 8.80 1.27 6.99
C CYS A 32 7.57 1.43 7.90
N THR A 33 7.57 2.46 8.75
CA THR A 33 6.44 2.75 9.65
C THR A 33 5.18 3.11 8.86
N ARG A 34 5.30 3.98 7.85
CA ARG A 34 4.18 4.38 6.99
C ARG A 34 3.64 3.19 6.19
N TRP A 35 4.52 2.38 5.59
CA TRP A 35 4.12 1.16 4.87
C TRP A 35 3.37 0.17 5.77
N SER A 36 3.82 0.02 7.02
CA SER A 36 3.18 -0.85 8.01
C SER A 36 1.81 -0.32 8.46
N ALA A 37 1.57 0.99 8.37
CA ALA A 37 0.29 1.62 8.71
C ALA A 37 -0.78 1.50 7.61
N LEU A 38 -0.39 1.21 6.36
CA LEU A 38 -1.34 1.02 5.26
C LEU A 38 -2.15 -0.26 5.43
N ARG A 39 -3.39 -0.26 4.94
CA ARG A 39 -4.19 -1.48 4.83
C ARG A 39 -3.65 -2.36 3.70
N PRO A 40 -3.87 -3.69 3.75
CA PRO A 40 -3.49 -4.59 2.65
C PRO A 40 -4.00 -4.13 1.28
N GLU A 41 -5.20 -3.58 1.20
CA GLU A 41 -5.79 -3.05 -0.05
C GLU A 41 -5.05 -1.81 -0.55
N GLU A 42 -4.63 -0.92 0.35
CA GLU A 42 -3.87 0.28 0.01
C GLU A 42 -2.46 -0.07 -0.48
N ARG A 43 -1.82 -1.08 0.13
CA ARG A 43 -0.53 -1.61 -0.33
C ARG A 43 -0.63 -2.18 -1.74
N TRP A 44 -1.66 -2.99 -1.98
CA TRP A 44 -1.90 -3.57 -3.29
C TRP A 44 -2.23 -2.52 -4.34
N TRP A 45 -3.06 -1.54 -3.99
CA TRP A 45 -3.35 -0.42 -4.88
C TRP A 45 -2.08 0.36 -5.24
N LEU A 46 -1.22 0.65 -4.25
CA LEU A 46 0.04 1.37 -4.49
C LEU A 46 0.98 0.58 -5.40
N PHE A 47 1.11 -0.73 -5.18
CA PHE A 47 1.87 -1.62 -6.07
C PHE A 47 1.31 -1.60 -7.49
N SER A 48 0.01 -1.77 -7.67
CA SER A 48 -0.63 -1.82 -8.99
C SER A 48 -0.48 -0.51 -9.75
N MET A 49 -0.70 0.64 -9.08
CA MET A 49 -0.49 1.97 -9.67
C MET A 49 0.97 2.17 -10.08
N THR A 50 1.91 1.80 -9.21
CA THR A 50 3.34 1.91 -9.49
C THR A 50 3.73 1.01 -10.67
N SER A 51 3.26 -0.24 -10.69
CA SER A 51 3.59 -1.20 -11.75
C SER A 51 2.96 -0.85 -13.10
N ALA A 52 1.80 -0.18 -13.12
CA ALA A 52 1.17 0.27 -14.36
C ALA A 52 1.93 1.45 -14.99
N GLU A 53 2.49 2.32 -14.17
CA GLU A 53 3.26 3.51 -14.59
C GLU A 53 4.77 3.24 -14.69
N ALA A 54 5.23 2.11 -14.13
CA ALA A 54 6.63 1.71 -14.15
C ALA A 54 7.09 1.51 -15.59
N GLY A 55 8.12 2.27 -15.97
CA GLY A 55 8.81 2.13 -17.25
C GLY A 55 10.05 1.25 -17.12
N LEU A 56 11.12 1.61 -17.83
CA LEU A 56 12.39 0.89 -17.71
C LEU A 56 13.03 1.12 -16.33
N PRO A 57 13.89 0.20 -15.85
CA PRO A 57 14.62 0.38 -14.60
C PRO A 57 15.40 1.71 -14.55
N GLU A 58 15.90 2.15 -15.69
CA GLU A 58 16.69 3.38 -15.86
C GLU A 58 15.87 4.68 -15.85
N ASP A 59 14.53 4.61 -15.85
CA ASP A 59 13.64 5.78 -15.81
C ASP A 59 13.59 6.46 -14.42
N ARG A 60 14.76 6.66 -13.80
CA ARG A 60 14.92 7.30 -12.50
C ARG A 60 14.34 8.72 -12.55
N GLY A 61 13.55 9.08 -11.54
CA GLY A 61 12.95 10.42 -11.42
C GLY A 61 11.65 10.67 -12.20
N ARG A 62 11.06 9.67 -12.86
CA ARG A 62 9.70 9.80 -13.43
C ARG A 62 8.64 9.97 -12.33
N GLY A 63 7.51 10.57 -12.70
CA GLY A 63 6.48 11.06 -11.78
C GLY A 63 6.04 10.03 -10.73
N TRP A 64 5.92 8.75 -11.09
CA TRP A 64 5.55 7.66 -10.18
C TRP A 64 6.59 7.41 -9.07
N ARG A 65 7.90 7.53 -9.35
CA ARG A 65 8.96 7.40 -8.34
C ARG A 65 8.90 8.55 -7.33
N LYS A 66 8.72 9.77 -7.83
CA LYS A 66 8.56 10.97 -6.97
C LYS A 66 7.28 10.89 -6.15
N ALA A 67 6.18 10.42 -6.74
CA ALA A 67 4.91 10.23 -6.05
C ALA A 67 5.03 9.16 -4.94
N LEU A 68 5.69 8.04 -5.21
CA LEU A 68 5.90 6.98 -4.23
C LEU A 68 6.74 7.47 -3.03
N ARG A 69 7.82 8.20 -3.33
CA ARG A 69 8.62 8.86 -2.29
C ARG A 69 7.80 9.90 -1.53
N SER A 70 7.02 10.73 -2.20
CA SER A 70 6.19 11.72 -1.52
C SER A 70 5.16 11.05 -0.59
N ALA A 71 4.53 9.97 -1.04
CA ALA A 71 3.57 9.21 -0.25
C ALA A 71 4.17 8.56 1.01
N LEU A 72 5.40 8.03 0.91
CA LEU A 72 6.04 7.26 1.98
C LEU A 72 7.07 8.04 2.81
N CYS A 73 7.69 9.08 2.25
CA CYS A 73 8.71 9.92 2.91
C CYS A 73 8.15 11.28 3.36
N ASP A 74 7.35 11.97 2.52
CA ASP A 74 6.90 13.36 2.78
C ASP A 74 5.47 13.50 3.36
N GLY A 75 4.69 12.42 3.43
CA GLY A 75 3.25 12.54 3.68
C GLY A 75 2.85 13.12 5.05
N GLU A 76 2.02 14.19 5.03
CA GLU A 76 1.21 14.61 6.17
C GLU A 76 0.39 13.44 6.73
N LYS A 77 0.11 13.46 8.04
CA LYS A 77 -0.65 12.41 8.71
C LYS A 77 -2.02 12.24 8.05
N SER A 78 -2.21 11.18 7.26
CA SER A 78 -3.54 10.72 6.88
C SER A 78 -4.31 10.44 8.17
N ALA A 79 -5.31 11.27 8.47
CA ALA A 79 -6.15 11.08 9.64
C ALA A 79 -6.74 9.66 9.59
N PRO A 80 -6.80 8.94 10.72
CA PRO A 80 -7.34 7.59 10.73
C PRO A 80 -8.78 7.65 10.22
N ARG A 81 -9.01 7.10 9.02
CA ARG A 81 -10.37 6.99 8.48
C ARG A 81 -11.14 6.04 9.40
N PRO A 82 -12.26 6.47 10.01
CA PRO A 82 -13.06 5.60 10.87
C PRO A 82 -13.45 4.35 10.07
N ARG A 83 -13.26 3.18 10.69
CA ARG A 83 -13.68 1.91 10.08
C ARG A 83 -15.19 1.99 9.82
N PRO A 84 -15.68 1.66 8.62
CA PRO A 84 -17.11 1.42 8.43
C PRO A 84 -17.49 0.33 9.43
N VAL A 85 -18.40 0.64 10.35
CA VAL A 85 -18.98 -0.36 11.24
C VAL A 85 -19.80 -1.25 10.33
N GLU A 86 -19.38 -2.51 10.17
CA GLU A 86 -20.18 -3.51 9.47
C GLU A 86 -21.44 -3.75 10.29
N SER A 87 -22.51 -3.03 9.94
CA SER A 87 -23.84 -3.31 10.45
C SER A 87 -24.17 -4.73 10.00
N ARG A 88 -24.13 -5.68 10.95
CA ARG A 88 -24.79 -6.98 10.82
C ARG A 88 -26.29 -6.71 10.62
N THR A 89 -26.69 -6.39 9.40
CA THR A 89 -28.09 -6.49 9.00
C THR A 89 -28.38 -7.98 8.95
N GLY A 90 -29.07 -8.46 9.98
CA GLY A 90 -29.46 -9.86 10.10
C GLY A 90 -30.38 -10.29 8.95
N PRO A 91 -30.54 -11.61 8.75
CA PRO A 91 -31.41 -12.14 7.71
C PRO A 91 -32.87 -11.94 8.13
N HIS A 92 -33.56 -10.94 7.57
CA HIS A 92 -35.01 -10.76 7.73
C HIS A 92 -35.75 -10.61 6.39
N LEU A 93 -35.07 -10.67 5.24
CA LEU A 93 -35.68 -10.39 3.93
C LEU A 93 -36.16 -11.66 3.19
N PHE A 94 -36.71 -12.63 3.92
CA PHE A 94 -37.43 -13.79 3.35
C PHE A 94 -38.57 -14.16 4.32
N GLY A 95 -39.60 -13.32 4.39
CA GLY A 95 -40.72 -13.53 5.32
C GLY A 95 -42.11 -13.24 4.75
N ASP A 96 -42.26 -12.37 3.75
CA ASP A 96 -43.59 -11.87 3.37
C ASP A 96 -43.88 -12.10 1.88
N LEU A 97 -44.03 -13.36 1.49
CA LEU A 97 -44.79 -13.73 0.29
C LEU A 97 -45.66 -14.94 0.60
N GLN A 98 -46.84 -14.68 1.18
CA GLN A 98 -47.97 -15.62 1.18
C GLN A 98 -49.26 -14.85 0.92
#